data_AF-E1ZFS0-F1
#
_entry.id   AF-E1ZFS0-F1
#
_cell.length_a   1.000
_cell.length_b   1.000
_cell.length_c   1.000
_cell.angle_alpha   90.00
_cell.angle_beta   90.00
_cell.angle_gamma   90.00
#
_symmetry.space_group_name_H-M   'P 1'
#
loop_
_entity.id
_entity.type
_entity.pdbx_description
1 polymer ?
#
loop_
_entity_poly.entity_id
_entity_poly.type
_entity_poly.pdbx_seq_one_letter_code
_entity_poly.pdbx_strand_id
1 'polypeptide(L)' 'TPLQDALLACAEAGRLFIHYLTATANDACKDAKRQTISADDVLTALEDLDFGELVEPLRSALEGERGGTRE' A
#
# COMPACT_ATOMS: atom_id res chain seq x y z
N THR A 1 24.33 9.31 -15.29
CA THR A 1 25.38 8.53 -14.58
C THR A 1 24.72 7.29 -14.02
N PRO A 2 25.44 6.19 -13.76
CA PRO A 2 24.82 4.97 -13.22
C PRO A 2 23.94 5.20 -11.99
N LEU A 3 24.30 6.18 -11.14
CA LEU A 3 23.49 6.60 -10.01
C LEU A 3 22.16 7.25 -10.42
N GLN A 4 22.18 8.13 -11.42
CA GLN A 4 20.96 8.75 -11.96
C GLN A 4 20.02 7.72 -12.56
N ASP A 5 20.56 6.74 -13.28
CA ASP A 5 19.77 5.68 -13.92
C ASP A 5 19.14 4.78 -12.84
N ALA A 6 19.88 4.46 -11.77
CA ALA A 6 19.36 3.73 -10.62
C ALA A 6 18.22 4.49 -9.90
N LEU A 7 18.37 5.80 -9.71
CA LEU A 7 17.32 6.63 -9.10
C LEU A 7 16.05 6.68 -9.94
N LEU A 8 16.18 6.80 -11.26
CA LEU A 8 15.04 6.76 -12.19
C LEU A 8 14.34 5.41 -12.15
N ALA A 9 15.09 4.31 -12.15
CA ALA A 9 14.55 2.97 -12.05
C ALA A 9 13.79 2.75 -10.72
N CYS A 10 14.34 3.20 -9.60
CA CYS A 10 13.65 3.14 -8.31
C CYS A 10 12.36 3.98 -8.30
N ALA A 11 12.40 5.18 -8.88
CA ALA A 11 11.21 6.03 -8.98
C ALA A 11 10.12 5.40 -9.85
N GLU A 12 10.51 4.69 -10.91
CA GLU A 12 9.59 3.95 -11.77
C GLU A 12 9.02 2.71 -11.08
N ALA A 13 9.85 1.95 -10.39
CA ALA A 13 9.42 0.83 -9.55
C ALA A 13 8.41 1.30 -8.48
N GLY A 14 8.65 2.45 -7.83
CA GLY A 14 7.71 3.03 -6.88
C GLY A 14 6.36 3.39 -7.50
N ARG A 15 6.34 3.94 -8.73
CA ARG A 15 5.08 4.19 -9.45
C ARG A 15 4.33 2.89 -9.77
N LEU A 16 5.04 1.88 -10.26
CA LEU A 16 4.46 0.58 -10.56
C LEU A 16 3.91 -0.11 -9.30
N PHE A 17 4.65 -0.02 -8.19
CA PHE A 17 4.22 -0.53 -6.89
C PHE A 17 2.88 0.09 -6.46
N ILE A 18 2.76 1.42 -6.52
CA ILE A 18 1.51 2.11 -6.17
C ILE A 18 0.34 1.64 -7.05
N HIS A 19 0.57 1.52 -8.37
CA HIS A 19 -0.46 1.05 -9.29
C HIS A 19 -0.90 -0.39 -9.01
N TYR A 20 0.06 -1.28 -8.78
CA TYR A 20 -0.23 -2.69 -8.52
C TYR A 20 -0.94 -2.88 -7.18
N LEU A 21 -0.44 -2.22 -6.12
CA LEU A 21 -1.09 -2.21 -4.81
C LEU A 21 -2.53 -1.67 -4.89
N THR A 22 -2.75 -0.58 -5.63
CA THR A 22 -4.09 0.00 -5.81
C THR A 22 -5.02 -0.94 -6.56
N ALA A 23 -4.52 -1.63 -7.60
CA ALA A 23 -5.31 -2.58 -8.37
C ALA A 23 -5.73 -3.78 -7.50
N THR A 24 -4.79 -4.39 -6.77
CA THR A 24 -5.07 -5.52 -5.89
C THR A 24 -6.02 -5.15 -4.75
N ALA A 25 -5.80 -3.99 -4.10
CA ALA A 25 -6.70 -3.52 -3.03
C ALA A 25 -8.12 -3.21 -3.57
N ASN A 26 -8.21 -2.71 -4.80
CA ASN A 26 -9.50 -2.47 -5.45
C ASN A 26 -10.23 -3.79 -5.78
N ASP A 27 -9.51 -4.83 -6.17
CA ASP A 27 -10.08 -6.15 -6.41
C ASP A 27 -10.59 -6.77 -5.09
N ALA A 28 -9.80 -6.71 -4.01
CA ALA A 28 -10.26 -7.11 -2.66
C ALA A 28 -11.51 -6.34 -2.21
N CYS A 29 -11.56 -5.02 -2.45
CA CYS A 29 -12.71 -4.19 -2.14
C CYS A 29 -13.97 -4.62 -2.91
N LYS A 30 -13.82 -4.91 -4.21
CA LYS A 30 -14.92 -5.36 -5.08
C LYS A 30 -15.42 -6.74 -4.69
N ASP A 31 -14.52 -7.66 -4.32
CA ASP A 31 -14.87 -8.99 -3.83
C ASP A 31 -15.68 -8.91 -2.53
N ALA A 32 -15.36 -7.93 -1.68
CA ALA A 32 -16.14 -7.58 -0.49
C ALA A 32 -17.43 -6.79 -0.80
N LYS A 33 -17.79 -6.61 -2.08
CA LYS A 33 -18.97 -5.83 -2.57
C LYS A 33 -19.00 -4.38 -2.11
N ARG A 34 -17.84 -3.77 -1.89
CA ARG A 34 -17.69 -2.36 -1.52
C ARG A 34 -17.25 -1.53 -2.72
N GLN A 35 -17.56 -0.23 -2.67
CA GLN A 35 -17.16 0.76 -3.68
C GLN A 35 -16.06 1.71 -3.20
N THR A 36 -15.70 1.62 -1.92
CA THR A 36 -14.67 2.43 -1.29
C THR A 36 -13.61 1.51 -0.71
N ILE A 37 -12.38 1.66 -1.20
CA ILE A 37 -11.21 0.95 -0.69
C ILE A 37 -10.98 1.39 0.76
N SER A 38 -10.87 0.43 1.65
CA SER A 38 -10.59 0.59 3.08
C SER A 38 -9.13 0.30 3.38
N ALA A 39 -8.67 0.65 4.59
CA ALA A 39 -7.33 0.29 5.03
C ALA A 39 -7.09 -1.23 5.03
N ASP A 40 -8.11 -2.02 5.36
CA ASP A 40 -8.01 -3.48 5.42
C ASP A 40 -7.80 -4.12 4.04
N ASP A 41 -8.37 -3.51 2.98
CA ASP A 41 -8.10 -3.94 1.60
C ASP A 41 -6.64 -3.72 1.21
N VAL A 42 -6.07 -2.59 1.61
CA VAL A 42 -4.67 -2.27 1.33
C VAL A 42 -3.74 -3.21 2.09
N LEU A 43 -4.07 -3.52 3.34
CA LEU A 43 -3.29 -4.45 4.16
C LEU A 43 -3.37 -5.88 3.62
N THR A 44 -4.57 -6.33 3.20
CA THR A 44 -4.75 -7.62 2.53
C THR A 44 -3.97 -7.68 1.21
N ALA A 45 -4.04 -6.62 0.41
CA ALA A 45 -3.28 -6.53 -0.83
C ALA A 45 -1.76 -6.59 -0.60
N LEU A 46 -1.23 -6.05 0.50
CA LEU A 46 0.19 -6.20 0.83
C LEU A 46 0.57 -7.66 1.12
N GLU A 47 -0.31 -8.42 1.77
CA GLU A 47 -0.10 -9.86 1.98
C GLU A 47 -0.14 -10.64 0.66
N ASP A 48 -1.13 -10.36 -0.20
CA ASP A 48 -1.29 -11.02 -1.51
C ASP A 48 -0.15 -10.72 -2.49
N LEU A 49 0.51 -9.57 -2.31
CA LEU A 49 1.63 -9.12 -3.13
C LEU A 49 3.00 -9.56 -2.58
N ASP A 50 3.04 -10.45 -1.58
CA ASP A 50 4.26 -10.91 -0.91
C ASP A 50 5.05 -9.78 -0.20
N PHE A 51 4.37 -8.73 0.24
CA PHE A 51 4.92 -7.62 1.05
C PHE A 51 4.38 -7.65 2.49
N GLY A 52 4.13 -8.85 3.02
CA GLY A 52 3.55 -9.05 4.35
C GLY A 52 4.36 -8.40 5.49
N GLU A 53 5.67 -8.24 5.34
CA GLU A 53 6.52 -7.54 6.31
C GLU A 53 6.17 -6.05 6.48
N LEU A 54 5.48 -5.45 5.52
CA LEU A 54 5.05 -4.05 5.57
C LEU A 54 3.73 -3.86 6.34
N VAL A 55 2.98 -4.94 6.59
CA VAL A 55 1.65 -4.89 7.21
C VAL A 55 1.73 -4.37 8.63
N GLU A 56 2.57 -4.95 9.49
CA GLU A 56 2.71 -4.53 10.89
C GLU A 56 3.22 -3.09 11.05
N PRO A 57 4.29 -2.65 10.35
CA PRO A 57 4.72 -1.25 10.35
C PRO A 57 3.61 -0.29 9.90
N LEU A 58 2.84 -0.66 8.88
CA LEU A 58 1.75 0.18 8.36
C LEU A 58 0.57 0.24 9.32
N ARG A 59 0.19 -0.88 9.96
CA ARG A 59 -0.85 -0.92 11.00
C ARG A 59 -0.48 -0.01 12.16
N SER A 60 0.76 -0.09 12.65
CA SER A 60 1.24 0.77 13.74
C SER A 60 1.19 2.26 13.37
N ALA A 61 1.59 2.61 12.14
CA ALA A 61 1.49 3.99 11.65
C ALA A 61 0.04 4.50 11.59
N LEU A 62 -0.89 3.67 11.11
CA LEU A 62 -2.33 4.01 11.03
C LEU A 62 -2.98 4.18 12.41
N GLU A 63 -2.57 3.39 13.39
CA GLU A 63 -3.01 3.52 14.78
C GLU A 63 -2.49 4.82 15.41
N GLY A 64 -1.23 5.16 15.15
CA GLY A 64 -0.64 6.44 15.55
C GLY A 64 -1.42 7.65 15.01
N GLU A 65 -1.79 7.62 13.72
CA GLU A 65 -2.59 8.68 13.08
C GLU A 65 -4.01 8.77 13.66
N ARG A 66 -4.65 7.62 13.94
CA ARG A 66 -5.98 7.57 14.60
C ARG A 66 -5.93 8.06 16.05
N GLY A 67 -4.78 7.92 16.71
CA GLY A 67 -4.50 8.49 18.03
C GLY A 67 -4.33 10.01 17.98
N GLY A 68 -3.59 10.53 16.99
CA GLY A 68 -3.31 11.95 16.82
C GLY A 68 -4.49 12.78 16.30
N THR A 69 -5.48 12.17 15.64
CA THR A 69 -6.71 12.86 15.18
C THR A 69 -7.73 13.10 16.33
N ARG A 70 -7.38 12.78 17.58
CA ARG A 70 -8.21 13.00 18.78
C ARG A 70 -7.80 14.20 19.64
N GLU A 71 -6.89 15.04 19.17
CA GLU A 71 -6.55 16.33 19.82
C GLU A 71 -7.13 17.54 19.07
#